data_AF-A0A7V4SU41-F1
#
_entry.id   AF-A0A7V4SU41-F1
#
_cell.length_a   1.000
_cell.length_b   1.000
_cell.length_c   1.000
_cell.angle_alpha   90.00
_cell.angle_beta   90.00
_cell.angle_gamma   90.00
#
_symmetry.space_group_name_H-M   'P 1'
#
loop_
_entity.id
_entity.type
_entity.pdbx_description
1 polymer ?
#
loop_
_entity_poly.entity_id
_entity_poly.type
_entity_poly.pdbx_seq_one_letter_code
_entity_poly.pdbx_strand_id
1 'polypeptide(L)'
;MESSLDPAVERLEDQLNSFDAIARAEALCALMSKVQTGEIHLPPVKEEVNLHIHTFFSYNANGWSPSRIAWEAKKHGLVVAGIVDFDVLDGMEEFLSAGEILNLRTTVALETRVFIQEYAQHVINSPNEPGISYFMGAGCFQTPTQGSE
;
A
#
# COMPACT_ATOMS: atom_id res chain seq x y z
N MET A 1 22.87 -4.40 17.23
CA MET A 1 22.89 -3.16 18.00
C MET A 1 21.65 -2.40 17.53
N GLU A 2 20.52 -2.60 18.22
CA GLU A 2 19.28 -1.89 17.90
C GLU A 2 19.56 -0.40 18.13
N SER A 3 19.74 0.32 17.03
CA SER A 3 19.62 1.77 17.04
C SER A 3 18.18 2.06 17.40
N SER A 4 17.90 2.44 18.65
CA SER A 4 16.60 3.04 18.98
C SER A 4 16.40 4.19 17.99
N LEU A 5 15.36 4.10 17.16
CA LEU A 5 15.07 5.15 16.21
C LEU A 5 14.86 6.46 16.99
N ASP A 6 15.19 7.59 16.37
CA ASP A 6 14.92 8.89 16.98
C ASP A 6 13.41 8.95 17.35
N PRO A 7 13.04 9.23 18.61
CA PRO A 7 11.64 9.31 19.03
C PRO A 7 10.79 10.26 18.17
N ALA A 8 11.41 11.26 17.52
CA ALA A 8 10.72 12.11 16.57
C ALA A 8 10.36 11.39 15.26
N VAL A 9 11.24 10.51 14.77
CA VAL A 9 10.98 9.67 13.59
C VAL A 9 9.89 8.66 13.91
N GLU A 10 9.95 7.98 15.06
CA GLU A 10 8.92 7.02 15.49
C GLU A 10 7.53 7.67 15.55
N ARG A 11 7.41 8.89 16.07
CA ARG A 11 6.13 9.63 16.10
C ARG A 11 5.58 9.94 14.71
N LEU A 12 6.43 10.39 13.79
CA LEU A 12 6.02 10.65 12.41
C LEU A 12 5.59 9.36 11.72
N GLU A 13 6.33 8.30 11.99
CA GLU A 13 6.07 6.95 11.53
C GLU A 13 4.70 6.42 12.00
N ASP A 14 4.36 6.61 13.27
CA ASP A 14 3.03 6.28 13.81
C ASP A 14 1.93 7.15 13.20
N GLN A 15 2.23 8.44 12.96
CA GLN A 15 1.29 9.38 12.36
C GLN A 15 0.92 9.03 10.92
N LEU A 16 1.75 8.25 10.21
CA LEU A 16 1.37 7.65 8.93
C LEU A 16 0.16 6.73 9.05
N ASN A 17 -0.19 6.22 10.23
CA ASN A 17 -1.41 5.41 10.44
C ASN A 17 -2.60 6.22 10.98
N SER A 18 -2.50 7.55 11.05
CA SER A 18 -3.62 8.41 11.43
C SER A 18 -4.82 8.17 10.49
N PHE A 19 -6.04 8.21 11.01
CA PHE A 19 -7.24 8.23 10.17
C PHE A 19 -7.42 9.56 9.41
N ASP A 20 -6.75 10.62 9.84
CA ASP A 20 -6.71 11.89 9.12
C ASP A 20 -5.70 11.83 7.95
N ALA A 21 -6.21 11.92 6.73
CA ALA A 21 -5.40 11.88 5.51
C ALA A 21 -4.38 13.03 5.41
N ILE A 22 -4.73 14.21 5.92
CA ILE A 22 -3.83 15.36 5.92
C ILE A 22 -2.65 15.07 6.84
N ALA A 23 -2.92 14.56 8.05
CA ALA A 23 -1.88 14.18 9.00
C ALA A 23 -0.92 13.13 8.43
N ARG A 24 -1.44 12.14 7.68
CA ARG A 24 -0.60 11.13 7.00
C ARG A 24 0.32 11.78 5.95
N ALA A 25 -0.23 12.64 5.10
CA ALA A 25 0.53 13.31 4.06
C ALA A 25 1.62 14.25 4.63
N GLU A 26 1.29 15.02 5.66
CA GLU A 26 2.24 15.89 6.37
C GLU A 26 3.39 15.09 7.00
N ALA A 27 3.06 13.99 7.68
CA ALA A 27 4.07 13.12 8.28
C ALA A 27 4.99 12.49 7.22
N LEU A 28 4.44 12.07 6.09
CA LEU A 28 5.23 11.50 4.99
C LEU A 28 6.20 12.52 4.39
N CYS A 29 5.74 13.74 4.15
CA CYS A 29 6.58 14.85 3.69
C CYS A 29 7.68 15.17 4.71
N ALA A 30 7.38 15.18 6.01
CA ALA A 30 8.35 15.42 7.06
C ALA A 30 9.44 14.32 7.12
N LEU A 31 9.04 13.05 6.99
CA LEU A 31 9.98 11.92 6.91
C LEU A 31 10.88 12.05 5.67
N MET A 32 10.31 12.35 4.51
CA MET A 32 11.11 12.52 3.29
C MET A 32 12.06 13.72 3.36
N SER A 33 11.64 14.82 4.00
CA SER A 33 12.51 15.96 4.27
C SER A 33 13.72 15.57 5.13
N LYS A 34 13.49 14.77 6.18
CA LYS A 34 14.58 14.22 7.03
C LYS A 34 15.53 13.30 6.27
N VAL A 35 15.04 12.57 5.26
CA VAL A 35 15.91 11.81 4.35
C VAL A 35 16.77 12.76 3.52
N GLN A 36 16.18 13.83 2.97
CA GLN A 36 16.88 14.82 2.14
C GLN A 36 17.93 15.62 2.92
N THR A 37 17.68 15.94 4.19
CA THR A 37 18.64 16.61 5.08
C THR A 37 19.72 15.67 5.63
N GLY A 38 19.59 14.36 5.40
CA GLY A 38 20.53 13.35 5.88
C GLY A 38 20.33 12.94 7.35
N GLU A 39 19.22 13.34 7.98
CA GLU A 39 18.85 12.89 9.33
C GLU A 39 18.39 11.43 9.35
N ILE A 40 17.73 10.97 8.28
CA ILE A 40 17.36 9.56 8.08
C ILE A 40 18.21 8.99 6.95
N HIS A 41 18.90 7.88 7.22
CA HIS A 41 19.62 7.12 6.21
C HIS A 41 18.81 5.91 5.78
N LEU A 42 18.43 5.88 4.50
CA LEU A 42 17.74 4.76 3.88
C LEU A 42 18.73 3.83 3.18
N PRO A 43 18.45 2.53 3.07
CA PRO A 43 19.29 1.63 2.30
C PRO A 43 19.21 1.96 0.79
N PRO A 44 20.18 1.48 -0.01
CA PRO A 44 20.07 1.56 -1.46
C PRO A 44 18.84 0.79 -1.97
N VAL A 45 18.33 1.21 -3.12
CA VAL A 45 17.25 0.50 -3.81
C VAL A 45 17.74 -0.91 -4.21
N LYS A 46 16.92 -1.91 -3.93
CA LYS A 46 17.12 -3.32 -4.25
C LYS A 46 16.30 -3.70 -5.48
N GLU A 47 16.71 -4.74 -6.20
CA GLU A 47 15.93 -5.33 -7.30
C GLU A 47 14.78 -6.23 -6.78
N GLU A 48 14.07 -5.76 -5.76
CA GLU A 48 12.99 -6.47 -5.10
C GLU A 48 11.66 -5.74 -5.31
N VAL A 49 10.60 -6.51 -5.54
CA VAL A 49 9.24 -5.99 -5.70
C VAL A 49 8.31 -6.69 -4.72
N ASN A 50 7.34 -5.93 -4.20
CA ASN A 50 6.19 -6.51 -3.51
C ASN A 50 4.93 -5.80 -4.00
N LEU A 51 4.10 -6.51 -4.74
CA LEU A 51 2.93 -5.96 -5.41
C LEU A 51 1.60 -6.35 -4.75
N HIS A 52 1.64 -7.15 -3.67
CA HIS A 52 0.47 -7.70 -3.00
C HIS A 52 0.50 -7.32 -1.52
N ILE A 53 0.21 -6.05 -1.22
CA ILE A 53 0.11 -5.56 0.14
C ILE A 53 -1.29 -4.98 0.37
N HIS A 54 -2.00 -5.51 1.36
CA HIS A 54 -3.28 -4.96 1.80
C HIS A 54 -3.07 -3.75 2.71
N THR A 55 -3.91 -2.72 2.60
CA THR A 55 -3.92 -1.54 3.48
C THR A 55 -4.98 -1.68 4.59
N PHE A 56 -5.14 -0.67 5.45
CA PHE A 56 -6.24 -0.63 6.42
C PHE A 56 -7.63 -0.54 5.78
N PHE A 57 -7.73 -0.23 4.48
CA PHE A 57 -8.99 -0.24 3.74
C PHE A 57 -9.43 -1.67 3.43
N SER A 58 -8.54 -2.63 3.63
CA SER A 58 -8.82 -4.06 3.59
C SER A 58 -8.30 -4.74 4.87
N TYR A 59 -7.51 -5.82 4.74
CA TYR A 59 -6.96 -6.55 5.87
C TYR A 59 -5.43 -6.44 5.91
N ASN A 60 -4.93 -5.49 6.72
CA ASN A 60 -3.51 -5.41 7.06
C ASN A 60 -3.27 -5.83 8.52
N ALA A 61 -2.40 -6.81 8.75
CA ALA A 61 -2.13 -7.33 10.10
C ALA A 61 -1.60 -6.28 11.10
N ASN A 62 -0.97 -5.21 10.60
CA ASN A 62 -0.43 -4.12 11.41
C ASN A 62 -1.31 -2.85 11.35
N GLY A 63 -2.47 -2.91 10.68
CA GLY A 63 -3.35 -1.75 10.48
C GLY A 63 -2.72 -0.63 9.66
N TRP A 64 -1.78 -0.94 8.77
CA TRP A 64 -1.04 0.09 8.03
C TRP A 64 -1.87 0.79 6.95
N SER A 65 -1.76 2.11 6.91
CA SER A 65 -2.30 2.94 5.84
C SER A 65 -1.55 2.78 4.51
N PRO A 66 -2.09 3.30 3.39
CA PRO A 66 -1.33 3.39 2.15
C PRO A 66 0.00 4.15 2.30
N SER A 67 0.02 5.31 2.96
CA SER A 67 1.24 6.08 3.19
C SER A 67 2.27 5.33 4.05
N ARG A 68 1.82 4.59 5.06
CA ARG A 68 2.69 3.77 5.91
C ARG A 68 3.33 2.65 5.10
N ILE A 69 2.56 1.96 4.26
CA ILE A 69 3.07 0.91 3.38
C ILE A 69 4.13 1.45 2.41
N ALA A 70 3.87 2.61 1.80
CA ALA A 70 4.83 3.26 0.91
C ALA A 70 6.14 3.61 1.63
N TRP A 71 6.05 4.13 2.87
CA TRP A 71 7.22 4.41 3.70
C TRP A 71 8.00 3.15 4.08
N GLU A 72 7.32 2.08 4.48
CA GLU A 72 7.95 0.79 4.80
C GLU A 72 8.64 0.17 3.59
N ALA A 73 8.00 0.22 2.42
CA ALA A 73 8.61 -0.20 1.17
C ALA A 73 9.89 0.59 0.86
N LYS A 74 9.85 1.92 1.08
CA LYS A 74 11.01 2.80 0.90
C LYS A 74 12.12 2.51 1.90
N LYS A 75 11.81 2.29 3.18
CA LYS A 75 12.76 1.87 4.23
C LYS A 75 13.38 0.51 3.96
N HIS A 76 12.61 -0.43 3.41
CA HIS A 76 13.14 -1.74 3.01
C HIS A 76 14.05 -1.63 1.78
N GLY A 77 13.80 -0.65 0.91
CA GLY A 77 14.53 -0.42 -0.33
C GLY A 77 13.89 -1.13 -1.54
N LEU A 78 12.58 -1.35 -1.56
CA LEU A 78 11.91 -1.91 -2.74
C LEU A 78 12.04 -0.97 -3.95
N VAL A 79 12.22 -1.55 -5.14
CA VAL A 79 12.19 -0.78 -6.39
C VAL A 79 10.76 -0.53 -6.88
N VAL A 80 9.84 -1.46 -6.59
CA VAL A 80 8.40 -1.32 -6.86
C VAL A 80 7.59 -1.84 -5.66
N ALA A 81 6.58 -1.09 -5.25
CA ALA A 81 5.59 -1.51 -4.28
C ALA A 81 4.17 -1.45 -4.86
N GLY A 82 3.29 -2.34 -4.44
CA GLY A 82 1.90 -2.34 -4.85
C GLY A 82 0.95 -2.61 -3.69
N ILE A 83 -0.17 -1.90 -3.71
CA ILE A 83 -1.30 -2.21 -2.82
C ILE A 83 -2.38 -2.96 -3.59
N VAL A 84 -3.08 -3.85 -2.88
CA VAL A 84 -4.23 -4.56 -3.40
C VAL A 84 -5.29 -4.64 -2.31
N ASP A 85 -6.26 -3.73 -2.35
CA ASP A 85 -7.35 -3.74 -1.36
C ASP A 85 -8.54 -4.56 -1.84
N PHE A 86 -9.29 -5.11 -0.88
CA PHE A 86 -10.39 -6.01 -1.15
C PHE A 86 -11.67 -5.23 -1.42
N ASP A 87 -12.28 -5.41 -2.59
CA ASP A 87 -13.52 -4.77 -3.04
C ASP A 87 -13.51 -3.22 -3.10
N VAL A 88 -12.37 -2.56 -2.86
CA VAL A 88 -12.25 -1.08 -2.82
C VAL A 88 -10.97 -0.55 -3.48
N LEU A 89 -11.00 0.74 -3.85
CA LEU A 89 -9.84 1.51 -4.34
C LEU A 89 -9.55 2.76 -3.49
N ASP A 90 -10.09 2.84 -2.28
CA ASP A 90 -10.00 4.02 -1.38
C ASP A 90 -8.55 4.43 -1.07
N GLY A 91 -7.60 3.49 -1.09
CA GLY A 91 -6.18 3.76 -0.90
C GLY A 91 -5.43 4.26 -2.14
N MET A 92 -6.06 4.29 -3.32
CA MET A 92 -5.38 4.50 -4.60
C MET A 92 -4.70 5.88 -4.71
N GLU A 93 -5.46 6.96 -4.52
CA GLU A 93 -4.93 8.32 -4.67
C GLU A 93 -3.81 8.61 -3.66
N GLU A 94 -3.98 8.13 -2.43
CA GLU A 94 -2.98 8.27 -1.37
C GLU A 94 -1.69 7.50 -1.71
N PHE A 95 -1.80 6.23 -2.11
CA PHE A 95 -0.62 5.40 -2.39
C PHE A 95 0.18 5.90 -3.58
N LEU A 96 -0.51 6.32 -4.65
CA LEU A 96 0.14 6.90 -5.82
C LEU A 96 0.85 8.21 -5.46
N SER A 97 0.18 9.09 -4.71
CA SER A 97 0.78 10.35 -4.23
C SER A 97 1.99 10.10 -3.32
N ALA A 98 1.91 9.10 -2.44
CA ALA A 98 3.03 8.68 -1.60
C ALA A 98 4.21 8.15 -2.42
N GLY A 99 3.93 7.42 -3.51
CA GLY A 99 4.94 6.98 -4.48
C GLY A 99 5.72 8.15 -5.08
N GLU A 100 5.01 9.19 -5.53
CA GLU A 100 5.62 10.41 -6.07
C GLU A 100 6.50 11.12 -5.04
N ILE A 101 5.99 11.31 -3.81
CA ILE A 101 6.73 11.96 -2.71
C ILE A 101 8.03 11.22 -2.41
N LEU A 102 7.97 9.88 -2.35
CA LEU A 102 9.10 9.04 -1.96
C LEU A 102 10.04 8.68 -3.12
N ASN A 103 9.69 9.04 -4.36
CA ASN A 103 10.32 8.50 -5.57
C ASN A 103 10.38 6.96 -5.51
N LEU A 104 9.22 6.35 -5.28
CA LEU A 104 8.98 4.91 -5.25
C LEU A 104 8.01 4.56 -6.37
N ARG A 105 8.34 3.57 -7.20
CA ARG A 105 7.43 3.11 -8.26
C ARG A 105 6.27 2.37 -7.60
N THR A 106 5.06 2.85 -7.84
CA THR A 106 3.85 2.31 -7.22
C THR A 106 2.91 1.72 -8.25
N THR A 107 2.14 0.71 -7.84
CA THR A 107 0.98 0.20 -8.58
C THR A 107 -0.17 -0.04 -7.61
N VAL A 108 -1.40 0.11 -8.09
CA VAL A 108 -2.60 -0.14 -7.30
C VAL A 108 -3.40 -1.22 -8.02
N ALA A 109 -3.88 -2.17 -7.24
CA ALA A 109 -4.77 -3.22 -7.69
C ALA A 109 -5.99 -3.31 -6.76
N LEU A 110 -7.01 -3.98 -7.28
CA LEU A 110 -8.19 -4.42 -6.55
C LEU A 110 -8.17 -5.94 -6.51
N GLU A 111 -8.40 -6.55 -5.35
CA GLU A 111 -8.75 -7.97 -5.24
C GLU A 111 -10.24 -8.07 -4.93
N THR A 112 -10.96 -8.90 -5.68
CA THR A 112 -12.40 -9.14 -5.46
C THR A 112 -12.72 -10.61 -5.67
N ARG A 113 -13.95 -11.00 -5.38
CA ARG A 113 -14.43 -12.37 -5.57
C ARG A 113 -15.29 -12.45 -6.82
N VAL A 114 -14.98 -13.43 -7.67
CA VAL A 114 -15.79 -13.79 -8.83
C VAL A 114 -16.28 -15.22 -8.69
N PHE A 115 -17.45 -15.50 -9.27
CA PHE A 115 -17.98 -16.85 -9.37
C PHE A 115 -17.63 -17.46 -10.73
N ILE A 116 -17.00 -18.64 -10.73
CA ILE A 116 -16.66 -19.39 -11.94
C ILE A 116 -17.58 -20.61 -12.06
N GLN A 117 -18.54 -20.54 -12.97
CA GLN A 117 -19.62 -21.53 -13.10
C GLN A 117 -19.10 -22.95 -13.35
N GLU A 118 -18.05 -23.11 -14.14
CA GLU A 118 -17.42 -24.40 -14.47
C GLU A 118 -16.83 -25.09 -13.23
N TYR A 119 -16.52 -24.33 -12.18
CA TYR A 119 -15.96 -24.81 -10.94
C TYR A 119 -16.94 -24.69 -9.76
N ALA A 120 -18.25 -24.59 -10.01
CA ALA A 120 -19.28 -24.37 -8.98
C ALA A 120 -19.24 -25.38 -7.81
N GLN A 121 -18.68 -26.57 -8.02
CA GLN A 121 -18.57 -27.63 -7.01
C GLN A 121 -17.16 -27.77 -6.39
N HIS A 122 -16.21 -26.93 -6.79
CA HIS A 122 -14.81 -27.04 -6.40
C HIS A 122 -14.37 -25.80 -5.61
N VAL A 123 -13.62 -26.03 -4.54
CA VAL A 123 -12.87 -24.97 -3.86
C VAL A 123 -11.62 -24.67 -4.69
N ILE A 124 -11.41 -23.39 -5.04
CA ILE A 124 -10.32 -22.96 -5.94
C ILE A 124 -9.22 -22.29 -5.11
N ASN A 125 -9.39 -21.02 -4.77
CA ASN A 125 -8.47 -20.24 -3.94
C ASN A 125 -9.18 -19.50 -2.79
N SER A 126 -10.52 -19.46 -2.77
CA SER A 126 -11.27 -18.97 -1.61
C SER A 126 -11.63 -20.13 -0.65
N PRO A 127 -11.10 -20.14 0.60
CA PRO A 127 -11.31 -21.23 1.53
C PRO A 127 -12.78 -21.47 1.86
N ASN A 128 -13.23 -22.72 1.67
CA ASN A 128 -14.61 -23.15 1.95
C ASN A 128 -15.71 -22.47 1.11
N GLU A 129 -15.35 -21.80 0.01
CA GLU A 129 -16.30 -21.19 -0.91
C GLU A 129 -16.22 -21.85 -2.31
N PRO A 130 -17.00 -22.93 -2.58
CA PRO A 130 -17.01 -23.56 -3.89
C PRO A 130 -17.43 -22.61 -5.02
N GLY A 131 -16.73 -22.67 -6.15
CA GLY A 131 -16.97 -21.82 -7.31
C GLY A 131 -16.49 -20.38 -7.15
N ILE A 132 -16.04 -19.96 -5.97
CA ILE A 132 -15.49 -18.62 -5.76
C ILE A 132 -13.99 -18.61 -6.02
N SER A 133 -13.57 -17.65 -6.85
CA SER A 133 -12.16 -17.33 -7.09
C SER A 133 -11.88 -15.89 -6.71
N TYR A 134 -10.74 -15.62 -6.08
CA TYR A 134 -10.16 -14.28 -6.04
C TYR A 134 -9.74 -13.86 -7.46
N PHE A 135 -10.09 -12.64 -7.83
CA PHE A 135 -9.76 -11.97 -9.08
C PHE A 135 -9.04 -10.67 -8.76
N MET A 136 -7.90 -10.46 -9.39
CA MET A 136 -7.12 -9.23 -9.23
C MET A 136 -7.18 -8.39 -10.50
N GLY A 137 -7.65 -7.16 -10.36
CA GLY A 137 -7.52 -6.11 -11.38
C GLY A 137 -6.38 -5.18 -11.01
N ALA A 138 -5.26 -5.24 -11.74
CA ALA A 138 -4.08 -4.42 -11.46
C ALA A 138 -3.93 -3.25 -12.45
N GLY A 139 -3.21 -2.21 -12.03
CA GLY A 139 -2.95 -1.03 -12.85
C GLY A 139 -4.05 0.03 -12.77
N CYS A 140 -4.77 0.09 -11.64
CA CYS A 140 -5.69 1.19 -11.37
C CYS A 140 -4.89 2.47 -11.09
N PHE A 141 -5.18 3.55 -11.82
CA PHE A 141 -4.48 4.84 -11.66
C PHE A 141 -5.42 6.05 -11.63
N GLN A 142 -6.71 5.84 -11.87
CA GLN A 142 -7.73 6.87 -11.83
C GLN A 142 -9.12 6.22 -11.66
N THR A 143 -10.02 6.94 -11.01
CA THR A 143 -11.43 6.56 -10.97
C THR A 143 -12.08 6.88 -12.33
N PRO A 144 -12.96 6.01 -12.85
CA PRO A 144 -13.70 6.33 -14.07
C PRO A 144 -14.47 7.65 -13.93
N THR A 145 -14.60 8.40 -15.03
CA THR A 145 -15.44 9.59 -15.03
C THR A 145 -16.89 9.19 -14.76
N GLN A 146 -17.59 9.99 -13.96
CA GLN A 146 -19.01 9.73 -13.66
C GLN A 146 -19.81 9.57 -14.97
N GLY A 147 -20.53 8.45 -15.11
CA GLY A 147 -21.33 8.13 -16.29
C GLY A 147 -20.57 7.51 -17.46
N SER A 148 -19.39 6.90 -17.22
CA SER A 148 -18.60 6.20 -18.26
C SER A 148 -19.02 4.75 -18.51
N GLU A 149 -20.22 4.36 -18.07
CA GLU A 149 -20.80 3.02 -18.20
C GLU A 149 -21.62 2.84 -19.49
#